data_AF-A0A5S5D675-F1
#
_entry.id   AF-A0A5S5D675-F1
#
_cell.length_a   1.000
_cell.length_b   1.000
_cell.length_c   1.000
_cell.angle_alpha   90.00
_cell.angle_beta   90.00
_cell.angle_gamma   90.00
#
_symmetry.space_group_name_H-M   'P 1'
#
loop_
_entity.id
_entity.type
_entity.pdbx_description
1 polymer ?
#
loop_
_entity_poly.entity_id
_entity_poly.type
_entity_poly.pdbx_seq_one_letter_code
_entity_poly.pdbx_strand_id
1 'polypeptide(L)'
;MKKLLFSLAMLISTPVIFHLKAQSQEVDSCYFFDTVVNNHNQIFQLSCIPSAVEMVLKYYKVVKFDYYDLQNEWKNKADGSFRDFDNKELYGFTFSQRFVMPRDANFPIDSLFQTIENELKSGKKVIISLPSDTGWHMFVVCRQAPDGEFVSYSKLGSHTLIVRNTKEIVRMANGTEIMTYTSRRL
;
A
#
# COMPACT_ATOMS: atom_id res chain seq x y z
N MET A 1 71.73 12.34 -45.66
CA MET A 1 70.25 12.31 -45.83
C MET A 1 69.60 12.04 -44.47
N LYS A 2 68.62 12.89 -44.13
CA LYS A 2 67.72 12.99 -42.96
C LYS A 2 67.88 12.04 -41.75
N LYS A 3 68.15 12.63 -40.57
CA LYS A 3 67.93 12.04 -39.23
C LYS A 3 66.40 11.97 -38.97
N LEU A 4 65.91 10.80 -38.57
CA LEU A 4 64.54 10.60 -38.08
C LEU A 4 64.63 10.13 -36.62
N LEU A 5 64.29 11.03 -35.70
CA LEU A 5 64.08 10.72 -34.28
C LEU A 5 62.69 10.12 -34.13
N PHE A 6 62.60 8.83 -33.81
CA PHE A 6 61.37 8.22 -33.35
C PHE A 6 61.18 8.56 -31.87
N SER A 7 60.18 9.40 -31.58
CA SER A 7 59.73 9.66 -30.21
C SER A 7 58.74 8.57 -29.82
N LEU A 8 59.10 7.74 -28.84
CA LEU A 8 58.22 6.74 -28.24
C LEU A 8 57.32 7.44 -27.22
N ALA A 9 56.09 7.79 -27.61
CA ALA A 9 55.07 8.27 -26.68
C ALA A 9 54.41 7.07 -25.99
N MET A 10 54.80 6.78 -24.75
CA MET A 10 54.07 5.84 -23.90
C MET A 10 52.78 6.51 -23.39
N LEU A 11 51.64 6.14 -23.97
CA LEU A 11 50.33 6.46 -23.41
C LEU A 11 50.05 5.49 -22.25
N ILE A 12 50.20 5.98 -21.03
CA ILE A 12 49.79 5.26 -19.82
C ILE A 12 48.27 5.41 -19.71
N SER A 13 47.52 4.40 -20.16
CA SER A 13 46.08 4.34 -19.91
C SER A 13 45.85 3.96 -18.45
N THR A 14 45.52 4.95 -17.62
CA THR A 14 44.99 4.66 -16.27
C THR A 14 43.62 3.99 -16.43
N PRO A 15 43.38 2.80 -15.87
CA PRO A 15 42.03 2.27 -15.83
C PRO A 15 41.20 3.21 -14.96
N VAL A 16 40.23 3.89 -15.57
CA VAL A 16 39.15 4.54 -14.82
C VAL A 16 38.41 3.41 -14.11
N ILE A 17 38.69 3.24 -12.82
CA ILE A 17 37.92 2.37 -11.96
C ILE A 17 36.56 3.03 -11.81
N PHE A 18 35.61 2.61 -12.64
CA PHE A 18 34.20 2.88 -12.40
C PHE A 18 33.82 2.18 -11.11
N HIS A 19 33.84 2.91 -10.00
CA HIS A 19 33.02 2.55 -8.86
C HIS A 19 31.57 2.73 -9.28
N LEU A 20 31.00 1.66 -9.84
CA LEU A 20 29.56 1.45 -9.81
C LEU A 20 29.19 1.45 -8.33
N LYS A 21 28.78 2.63 -7.84
CA LYS A 21 28.05 2.75 -6.59
C LYS A 21 26.88 1.79 -6.76
N ALA A 22 26.88 0.70 -6.00
CA ALA A 22 25.73 -0.18 -5.94
C ALA A 22 24.54 0.72 -5.62
N GLN A 23 23.72 0.98 -6.64
CA GLN A 23 22.50 1.74 -6.48
C GLN A 23 21.67 0.83 -5.58
N SER A 24 21.53 1.19 -4.30
CA SER A 24 20.45 0.65 -3.51
C SER A 24 19.20 1.08 -4.25
N GLN A 25 18.70 0.19 -5.11
CA GLN A 25 17.43 0.38 -5.74
C GLN A 25 16.48 0.55 -4.56
N GLU A 26 15.94 1.75 -4.37
CA GLU A 26 14.74 1.88 -3.56
C GLU A 26 13.80 0.85 -4.15
N VAL A 27 13.63 -0.26 -3.45
CA VAL A 27 12.65 -1.28 -3.83
C VAL A 27 11.36 -0.48 -3.87
N ASP A 28 10.83 -0.23 -5.07
CA ASP A 28 9.64 0.60 -5.20
C ASP A 28 8.62 0.07 -4.20
N SER A 29 8.12 0.99 -3.39
CA SER A 29 7.33 0.71 -2.21
C SER A 29 6.14 -0.22 -2.51
N CYS A 30 5.67 -0.25 -3.77
CA CYS A 30 4.67 -1.20 -4.24
C CYS A 30 5.20 -2.66 -4.28
N TYR A 31 6.43 -2.90 -4.73
CA TYR A 31 7.02 -4.26 -4.77
C TYR A 31 7.18 -4.87 -3.38
N PHE A 32 7.51 -4.06 -2.36
CA PHE A 32 7.53 -4.59 -0.99
C PHE A 32 6.11 -4.93 -0.50
N PHE A 33 5.11 -4.14 -0.87
CA PHE A 33 3.72 -4.44 -0.52
C PHE A 33 3.24 -5.75 -1.16
N ASP A 34 3.64 -6.06 -2.40
CA ASP A 34 3.35 -7.37 -3.01
C ASP A 34 3.94 -8.52 -2.17
N THR A 35 5.14 -8.33 -1.60
CA THR A 35 5.73 -9.31 -0.66
C THR A 35 4.86 -9.47 0.60
N VAL A 36 4.33 -8.38 1.15
CA VAL A 36 3.39 -8.43 2.29
C VAL A 36 2.15 -9.23 1.93
N VAL A 37 1.51 -8.92 0.81
CA VAL A 37 0.28 -9.60 0.38
C VAL A 37 0.51 -11.10 0.15
N ASN A 38 1.64 -11.47 -0.45
CA ASN A 38 1.99 -12.88 -0.71
C ASN A 38 2.28 -13.67 0.57
N ASN A 39 2.65 -13.01 1.67
CA ASN A 39 2.92 -13.63 2.96
C ASN A 39 1.81 -13.35 4.01
N HIS A 40 0.67 -12.83 3.58
CA HIS A 40 -0.47 -12.51 4.45
C HIS A 40 -1.67 -13.38 4.11
N ASN A 41 -2.45 -13.74 5.14
CA ASN A 41 -3.74 -14.43 5.01
C ASN A 41 -4.80 -13.70 5.82
N GLN A 42 -6.05 -13.73 5.35
CA GLN A 42 -7.18 -13.46 6.23
C GLN A 42 -7.54 -14.76 6.96
N ILE A 43 -7.30 -14.84 8.27
CA ILE A 43 -7.38 -16.11 9.01
C ILE A 43 -8.77 -16.41 9.60
N PHE A 44 -9.68 -15.44 9.62
CA PHE A 44 -11.09 -15.63 9.97
C PHE A 44 -12.00 -15.05 8.89
N GLN A 45 -13.22 -15.56 8.76
CA GLN A 45 -14.14 -15.13 7.70
C GLN A 45 -14.51 -13.66 7.81
N LEU A 46 -14.70 -13.17 9.05
CA LEU A 46 -15.14 -11.79 9.32
C LEU A 46 -14.01 -10.88 9.81
N SER A 47 -12.75 -11.23 9.55
CA SER A 47 -11.56 -10.45 9.96
C SER A 47 -10.98 -9.57 8.86
N CYS A 48 -11.76 -9.19 7.84
CA CYS A 48 -11.26 -8.38 6.72
C CYS A 48 -10.72 -7.00 7.15
N ILE A 49 -11.33 -6.37 8.16
CA ILE A 49 -10.88 -5.09 8.72
C ILE A 49 -9.51 -5.22 9.39
N PRO A 50 -9.33 -6.06 10.44
CA PRO A 50 -8.00 -6.22 11.05
C PRO A 50 -6.96 -6.79 10.07
N SER A 51 -7.35 -7.63 9.12
CA SER A 51 -6.47 -8.13 8.04
C SER A 51 -5.86 -6.97 7.24
N ALA A 52 -6.68 -6.00 6.81
CA ALA A 52 -6.19 -4.82 6.09
C ALA A 52 -5.25 -3.95 6.94
N VAL A 53 -5.57 -3.75 8.23
CA VAL A 53 -4.71 -3.02 9.18
C VAL A 53 -3.36 -3.72 9.35
N GLU A 54 -3.36 -5.05 9.54
CA GLU A 54 -2.13 -5.83 9.67
C GLU A 54 -1.27 -5.79 8.41
N MET A 55 -1.85 -5.81 7.20
CA MET A 55 -1.09 -5.62 5.96
C MET A 55 -0.37 -4.26 5.95
N VAL A 56 -1.01 -3.19 6.41
CA VAL A 56 -0.37 -1.87 6.54
C VAL A 56 0.76 -1.90 7.57
N LEU A 57 0.55 -2.52 8.75
CA LEU A 57 1.59 -2.62 9.78
C LEU A 57 2.80 -3.45 9.31
N LYS A 58 2.56 -4.55 8.58
CA LYS A 58 3.60 -5.40 7.97
C LYS A 58 4.37 -4.63 6.91
N TYR A 59 3.69 -3.82 6.10
CA TYR A 59 4.32 -2.94 5.11
C TYR A 59 5.31 -1.95 5.73
N TYR A 60 4.97 -1.36 6.88
CA TYR A 60 5.91 -0.52 7.63
C TYR A 60 6.92 -1.28 8.48
N LYS A 61 6.92 -2.63 8.41
CA LYS A 61 7.85 -3.51 9.15
C LYS A 61 7.82 -3.28 10.66
N VAL A 62 6.72 -2.77 11.20
CA VAL A 62 6.53 -2.60 12.65
C VAL A 62 5.99 -3.86 13.33
N VAL A 63 5.53 -4.82 12.53
CA VAL A 63 5.20 -6.18 12.95
C VAL A 63 5.76 -7.18 11.93
N LYS A 64 5.90 -8.44 12.32
CA LYS A 64 6.41 -9.54 11.47
C LYS A 64 5.32 -10.07 10.51
N PHE A 65 5.72 -10.84 9.49
CA PHE A 65 4.77 -11.44 8.54
C PHE A 65 3.79 -12.43 9.19
N ASP A 66 4.21 -13.12 10.24
CA ASP A 66 3.39 -14.05 11.04
C ASP A 66 2.50 -13.37 12.09
N TYR A 67 2.52 -12.04 12.16
CA TYR A 67 1.65 -11.28 13.05
C TYR A 67 0.19 -11.40 12.62
N TYR A 68 -0.65 -11.93 13.51
CA TYR A 68 -2.09 -12.10 13.30
C TYR A 68 -2.90 -11.72 14.54
N ASP A 69 -2.30 -10.98 15.48
CA ASP A 69 -2.90 -10.75 16.79
C ASP A 69 -4.21 -9.95 16.70
N LEU A 70 -4.30 -9.00 15.75
CA LEU A 70 -5.54 -8.23 15.57
C LEU A 70 -6.64 -9.12 15.01
N GLN A 71 -6.32 -10.02 14.07
CA GLN A 71 -7.29 -11.00 13.57
C GLN A 71 -7.66 -12.03 14.64
N ASN A 72 -6.72 -12.47 15.48
CA ASN A 72 -6.96 -13.41 16.59
C ASN A 72 -7.82 -12.83 17.71
N GLU A 73 -7.65 -11.54 18.01
CA GLU A 73 -8.50 -10.80 18.95
C GLU A 73 -9.92 -10.64 18.37
N TRP A 74 -10.02 -10.32 17.08
CA TRP A 74 -11.29 -10.09 16.39
C TRP A 74 -12.11 -11.35 16.12
N LYS A 75 -11.45 -12.44 15.72
CA LYS A 75 -12.06 -13.70 15.27
C LYS A 75 -13.12 -13.47 14.19
N ASN A 76 -14.35 -13.92 14.43
CA ASN A 76 -15.50 -13.74 13.56
C ASN A 76 -16.49 -12.71 14.14
N LYS A 77 -16.00 -11.58 14.67
CA LYS A 77 -16.88 -10.47 15.09
C LYS A 77 -17.67 -9.96 13.87
N ALA A 78 -19.00 -10.03 13.95
CA ALA A 78 -19.91 -9.74 12.83
C ALA A 78 -20.42 -8.29 12.79
N ASP A 79 -20.36 -7.57 13.91
CA ASP A 79 -20.81 -6.19 14.06
C ASP A 79 -19.67 -5.17 13.96
N GLY A 80 -18.50 -5.59 13.49
CA GLY A 80 -17.32 -4.73 13.42
C GLY A 80 -17.32 -3.75 12.24
N SER A 81 -16.61 -2.64 12.42
CA SER A 81 -16.51 -1.54 11.47
C SER A 81 -15.17 -0.82 11.57
N PHE A 82 -14.90 0.16 10.70
CA PHE A 82 -13.71 1.02 10.86
C PHE A 82 -13.69 1.81 12.18
N ARG A 83 -14.84 2.00 12.84
CA ARG A 83 -14.91 2.66 14.16
C ARG A 83 -14.12 1.91 15.23
N ASP A 84 -13.96 0.60 15.10
CA ASP A 84 -13.14 -0.21 16.04
C ASP A 84 -11.63 0.14 15.97
N PHE A 85 -11.20 0.81 14.90
CA PHE A 85 -9.83 1.27 14.67
C PHE A 85 -9.70 2.79 14.61
N ASP A 86 -10.81 3.54 14.61
CA ASP A 86 -10.79 4.99 14.52
C ASP A 86 -10.13 5.62 15.75
N ASN A 87 -9.14 6.48 15.51
CA ASN A 87 -8.25 7.09 16.51
C ASN A 87 -7.45 6.09 17.37
N LYS A 88 -7.40 4.81 16.99
CA LYS A 88 -6.61 3.80 17.69
C LYS A 88 -5.14 3.92 17.29
N GLU A 89 -4.26 4.01 18.29
CA GLU A 89 -2.81 3.95 18.08
C GLU A 89 -2.33 2.49 18.15
N LEU A 90 -1.67 2.03 17.08
CA LEU A 90 -1.10 0.69 16.96
C LEU A 90 0.33 0.83 16.44
N TYR A 91 1.32 0.39 17.24
CA TYR A 91 2.73 0.41 16.86
C TYR A 91 3.25 1.78 16.36
N GLY A 92 2.73 2.88 16.93
CA GLY A 92 3.09 4.25 16.56
C GLY A 92 2.35 4.82 15.34
N PHE A 93 1.34 4.11 14.84
CA PHE A 93 0.41 4.57 13.80
C PHE A 93 -0.96 4.81 14.41
N THR A 94 -1.49 6.02 14.24
CA THR A 94 -2.88 6.35 14.60
C THR A 94 -3.74 6.22 13.35
N PHE A 95 -4.70 5.30 13.36
CA PHE A 95 -5.64 5.11 12.27
C PHE A 95 -6.82 6.08 12.42
N SER A 96 -7.34 6.57 11.30
CA SER A 96 -8.47 7.49 11.27
C SER A 96 -9.42 7.10 10.15
N GLN A 97 -10.67 6.85 10.52
CA GLN A 97 -11.78 6.65 9.59
C GLN A 97 -12.11 7.98 8.92
N ARG A 98 -12.41 7.95 7.62
CA ARG A 98 -12.78 9.13 6.83
C ARG A 98 -14.04 8.83 6.02
N PHE A 99 -14.75 9.90 5.66
CA PHE A 99 -15.98 9.85 4.86
C PHE A 99 -17.12 9.05 5.52
N VAL A 100 -17.30 9.23 6.83
CA VAL A 100 -18.39 8.63 7.62
C VAL A 100 -19.71 9.36 7.31
N MET A 101 -20.32 9.02 6.19
CA MET A 101 -21.56 9.64 5.72
C MET A 101 -22.34 8.70 4.79
N PRO A 102 -23.64 8.96 4.57
CA PRO A 102 -24.47 8.14 3.68
C PRO A 102 -23.91 8.07 2.26
N ARG A 103 -23.99 6.87 1.64
CA ARG A 103 -23.60 6.61 0.26
C ARG A 103 -24.75 6.96 -0.68
N ASP A 104 -24.86 8.24 -1.02
CA ASP A 104 -25.91 8.78 -1.86
C ASP A 104 -25.36 9.77 -2.91
N ALA A 105 -26.26 10.40 -3.69
CA ALA A 105 -25.88 11.31 -4.76
C ALA A 105 -25.08 12.55 -4.29
N ASN A 106 -25.09 12.88 -3.01
CA ASN A 106 -24.34 13.98 -2.42
C ASN A 106 -22.97 13.54 -1.87
N PHE A 107 -22.62 12.25 -1.98
CA PHE A 107 -21.35 11.76 -1.48
C PHE A 107 -20.17 12.41 -2.24
N PRO A 108 -19.15 12.96 -1.55
CA PRO A 108 -18.07 13.72 -2.18
C PRO A 108 -17.00 12.81 -2.78
N ILE A 109 -17.35 12.10 -3.85
CA ILE A 109 -16.49 11.10 -4.51
C ILE A 109 -15.14 11.69 -4.94
N ASP A 110 -15.13 12.89 -5.52
CA ASP A 110 -13.89 13.52 -5.98
C ASP A 110 -12.96 13.86 -4.81
N SER A 111 -13.52 14.31 -3.69
CA SER A 111 -12.72 14.55 -2.46
C SER A 111 -12.16 13.25 -1.89
N LEU A 112 -12.92 12.15 -1.96
CA LEU A 112 -12.45 10.83 -1.55
C LEU A 112 -11.27 10.36 -2.42
N PHE A 113 -11.39 10.45 -3.75
CA PHE A 113 -10.28 10.11 -4.64
C PHE A 113 -9.07 11.01 -4.45
N GLN A 114 -9.27 12.32 -4.30
CA GLN A 114 -8.18 13.26 -4.04
C GLN A 114 -7.46 12.93 -2.72
N THR A 115 -8.21 12.53 -1.69
CA THR A 115 -7.63 12.11 -0.40
C THR A 115 -6.75 10.87 -0.58
N ILE A 116 -7.24 9.85 -1.29
CA ILE A 116 -6.46 8.64 -1.57
C ILE A 116 -5.19 8.99 -2.36
N GLU A 117 -5.30 9.81 -3.40
CA GLU A 117 -4.16 10.22 -4.22
C GLU A 117 -3.10 10.96 -3.40
N ASN A 118 -3.50 11.82 -2.47
CA ASN A 118 -2.57 12.57 -1.63
C ASN A 118 -1.81 11.65 -0.66
N GLU A 119 -2.50 10.66 -0.07
CA GLU A 119 -1.86 9.65 0.78
C GLU A 119 -0.86 8.81 -0.05
N LEU A 120 -1.26 8.36 -1.25
CA LEU A 120 -0.40 7.59 -2.16
C LEU A 120 0.84 8.38 -2.60
N LYS A 121 0.69 9.66 -2.96
CA LYS A 121 1.79 10.56 -3.31
C LYS A 121 2.76 10.77 -2.15
N SER A 122 2.27 10.66 -0.91
CA SER A 122 3.08 10.72 0.31
C SER A 122 3.73 9.38 0.67
N GLY A 123 3.69 8.39 -0.24
CA GLY A 123 4.23 7.06 -0.02
C GLY A 123 3.40 6.18 0.92
N LYS A 124 2.23 6.65 1.36
CA LYS A 124 1.34 5.90 2.25
C LYS A 124 0.36 5.05 1.46
N LYS A 125 -0.26 4.10 2.15
CA LYS A 125 -1.33 3.22 1.65
C LYS A 125 -2.65 3.63 2.29
N VAL A 126 -3.76 3.31 1.65
CA VAL A 126 -5.11 3.62 2.19
C VAL A 126 -5.91 2.34 2.28
N ILE A 127 -6.59 2.12 3.42
CA ILE A 127 -7.55 1.03 3.53
C ILE A 127 -8.90 1.54 3.01
N ILE A 128 -9.54 0.79 2.13
CA ILE A 128 -10.80 1.16 1.49
C ILE A 128 -11.82 0.03 1.65
N SER A 129 -13.05 0.39 1.98
CA SER A 129 -14.17 -0.55 1.95
C SER A 129 -14.72 -0.61 0.52
N LEU A 130 -14.92 -1.79 -0.04
CA LEU A 130 -15.52 -1.95 -1.38
C LEU A 130 -16.66 -2.99 -1.32
N PRO A 131 -17.72 -2.84 -2.13
CA PRO A 131 -18.71 -3.89 -2.31
C PRO A 131 -18.06 -5.22 -2.76
N SER A 132 -18.59 -6.32 -2.24
CA SER A 132 -18.24 -7.69 -2.60
C SER A 132 -19.51 -8.56 -2.62
N ASP A 133 -19.41 -9.79 -3.12
CA ASP A 133 -20.55 -10.71 -3.26
C ASP A 133 -21.33 -10.93 -1.95
N THR A 134 -20.67 -10.83 -0.80
CA THR A 134 -21.25 -11.09 0.52
C THR A 134 -21.41 -9.82 1.37
N GLY A 135 -21.30 -8.64 0.76
CA GLY A 135 -21.49 -7.35 1.43
C GLY A 135 -20.35 -6.39 1.15
N TRP A 136 -19.58 -6.03 2.18
CA TRP A 136 -18.45 -5.12 2.06
C TRP A 136 -17.17 -5.81 2.49
N HIS A 137 -16.09 -5.59 1.74
CA HIS A 137 -14.77 -6.15 2.02
C HIS A 137 -13.71 -5.07 2.05
N MET A 138 -12.65 -5.29 2.83
CA MET A 138 -11.59 -4.30 2.99
C MET A 138 -10.42 -4.60 2.07
N PHE A 139 -9.98 -3.58 1.36
CA PHE A 139 -8.82 -3.62 0.49
C PHE A 139 -7.80 -2.57 0.94
N VAL A 140 -6.54 -2.77 0.57
CA VAL A 140 -5.48 -1.78 0.72
C VAL A 140 -5.15 -1.24 -0.66
N VAL A 141 -5.42 0.04 -0.87
CA VAL A 141 -4.99 0.80 -2.05
C VAL A 141 -3.48 0.96 -1.97
N CYS A 142 -2.77 0.37 -2.93
CA CYS A 142 -1.31 0.31 -2.90
C CYS A 142 -0.67 1.42 -3.74
N ARG A 143 -1.24 1.68 -4.92
CA ARG A 143 -0.71 2.63 -5.91
C ARG A 143 -1.80 3.10 -6.87
N GLN A 144 -1.48 4.17 -7.58
CA GLN A 144 -2.19 4.60 -8.78
C GLN A 144 -1.52 3.99 -10.03
N ALA A 145 -2.30 3.49 -10.96
CA ALA A 145 -1.83 3.01 -12.26
C ALA A 145 -1.67 4.18 -13.26
N PRO A 146 -0.94 4.00 -14.38
CA PRO A 146 -0.70 5.07 -15.35
C PRO A 146 -1.98 5.66 -15.97
N ASP A 147 -3.07 4.90 -16.00
CA ASP A 147 -4.41 5.32 -16.45
C ASP A 147 -5.17 6.13 -15.38
N GLY A 148 -4.58 6.30 -14.19
CA GLY A 148 -5.18 7.01 -13.07
C GLY A 148 -6.07 6.16 -12.16
N GLU A 149 -6.29 4.87 -12.46
CA GLU A 149 -7.03 3.96 -11.58
C GLU A 149 -6.24 3.56 -10.34
N PHE A 150 -6.95 3.11 -9.30
CA PHE A 150 -6.29 2.57 -8.12
C PHE A 150 -6.16 1.05 -8.17
N VAL A 151 -4.97 0.57 -7.81
CA VAL A 151 -4.69 -0.84 -7.61
C VAL A 151 -4.82 -1.17 -6.13
N SER A 152 -5.78 -2.02 -5.82
CA SER A 152 -6.15 -2.37 -4.45
C SER A 152 -6.01 -3.87 -4.23
N TYR A 153 -5.47 -4.28 -3.09
CA TYR A 153 -5.24 -5.67 -2.74
C TYR A 153 -6.04 -6.07 -1.50
N SER A 154 -6.49 -7.33 -1.44
CA SER A 154 -7.06 -7.91 -0.23
C SER A 154 -6.74 -9.40 -0.16
N LYS A 155 -7.14 -10.04 0.93
CA LYS A 155 -7.08 -11.50 1.12
C LYS A 155 -8.47 -12.05 1.41
N LEU A 156 -8.73 -13.25 0.88
CA LEU A 156 -9.83 -14.11 1.28
C LEU A 156 -9.25 -15.49 1.62
N GLY A 157 -9.07 -15.77 2.91
CA GLY A 157 -8.18 -16.85 3.32
C GLY A 157 -6.75 -16.57 2.83
N SER A 158 -6.17 -17.51 2.11
CA SER A 158 -4.89 -17.37 1.43
C SER A 158 -4.98 -16.83 0.01
N HIS A 159 -6.17 -16.65 -0.55
CA HIS A 159 -6.35 -16.14 -1.91
C HIS A 159 -6.14 -14.64 -1.94
N THR A 160 -5.31 -14.17 -2.87
CA THR A 160 -5.10 -12.74 -3.10
C THR A 160 -6.16 -12.20 -4.04
N LEU A 161 -6.86 -11.16 -3.60
CA LEU A 161 -7.80 -10.40 -4.41
C LEU A 161 -7.11 -9.14 -4.92
N ILE A 162 -7.25 -8.84 -6.21
CA ILE A 162 -6.68 -7.64 -6.84
C ILE A 162 -7.78 -6.93 -7.60
N VAL A 163 -8.02 -5.66 -7.24
CA VAL A 163 -8.98 -4.78 -7.91
C VAL A 163 -8.20 -3.70 -8.65
N ARG A 164 -8.54 -3.49 -9.92
CA ARG A 164 -7.89 -2.52 -10.81
C ARG A 164 -8.84 -1.45 -11.37
N ASN A 165 -10.11 -1.50 -11.00
CA ASN A 165 -11.15 -0.54 -11.36
C ASN A 165 -11.81 0.05 -10.09
N THR A 166 -10.99 0.36 -9.08
CA THR A 166 -11.46 0.81 -7.76
C THR A 166 -12.33 2.06 -7.87
N LYS A 167 -11.98 3.04 -8.71
CA LYS A 167 -12.78 4.28 -8.81
C LYS A 167 -14.14 4.02 -9.44
N GLU A 168 -14.23 3.14 -10.42
CA GLU A 168 -15.50 2.71 -11.00
C GLU A 168 -16.42 2.08 -9.94
N ILE A 169 -15.90 1.13 -9.16
CA ILE A 169 -16.67 0.46 -8.10
C ILE A 169 -17.21 1.48 -7.08
N VAL A 170 -16.38 2.44 -6.66
CA VAL A 170 -16.80 3.49 -5.71
C VAL A 170 -17.90 4.37 -6.31
N ARG A 171 -17.81 4.72 -7.60
CA ARG A 171 -18.85 5.49 -8.29
C ARG A 171 -20.16 4.73 -8.36
N MET A 172 -20.13 3.44 -8.71
CA MET A 172 -21.32 2.60 -8.75
C MET A 172 -21.97 2.43 -7.37
N ALA A 173 -21.17 2.45 -6.31
CA ALA A 173 -21.64 2.35 -4.93
C ALA A 173 -22.14 3.68 -4.34
N ASN A 174 -22.07 4.79 -5.09
CA ASN A 174 -22.32 6.16 -4.60
C ASN A 174 -21.48 6.51 -3.35
N GLY A 175 -20.22 6.06 -3.31
CA GLY A 175 -19.29 6.37 -2.25
C GLY A 175 -18.86 5.17 -1.41
N THR A 176 -17.93 5.43 -0.49
CA THR A 176 -17.41 4.44 0.44
C THR A 176 -16.67 5.10 1.61
N GLU A 177 -16.32 4.32 2.62
CA GLU A 177 -15.45 4.76 3.69
C GLU A 177 -14.00 4.33 3.40
N ILE A 178 -13.07 5.13 3.89
CA ILE A 178 -11.64 4.79 3.89
C ILE A 178 -11.08 4.93 5.30
N MET A 179 -9.94 4.31 5.51
CA MET A 179 -9.14 4.48 6.70
C MET A 179 -7.72 4.87 6.31
N THR A 180 -7.31 6.01 6.87
CA THR A 180 -6.00 6.64 6.70
C THR A 180 -5.22 6.51 8.01
N TYR A 181 -3.94 6.88 8.01
CA TYR A 181 -3.16 6.88 9.24
C TYR A 181 -2.06 7.94 9.24
N THR A 182 -1.75 8.37 10.45
CA THR A 182 -0.58 9.20 10.74
C THR A 182 0.43 8.40 11.52
N SER A 183 1.71 8.60 11.22
CA SER A 183 2.82 8.01 11.98
C SER A 183 3.56 9.11 12.69
N ARG A 184 3.99 8.86 13.93
CA ARG A 184 4.96 9.74 14.61
C ARG A 184 6.41 9.43 14.20
N ARG A 185 6.60 8.43 13.33
CA ARG A 185 7.91 7.89 12.93
C ARG A 185 8.27 8.18 11.47
N LEU A 186 7.35 8.76 10.69
CA LEU A 186 7.52 9.10 9.28
C LEU A 186 7.53 10.61 9.09
#